data_AF-A0A3D3UTI5-F1
#
_entry.id   AF-A0A3D3UTI5-F1
#
_cell.length_a   1.000
_cell.length_b   1.000
_cell.length_c   1.000
_cell.angle_alpha   90.00
_cell.angle_beta   90.00
_cell.angle_gamma   90.00
#
_symmetry.space_group_name_H-M   'P 1'
#
loop_
_entity.id
_entity.type
_entity.pdbx_description
1 polymer ?
#
loop_
_entity_poly.entity_id
_entity_poly.type
_entity_poly.pdbx_seq_one_letter_code
_entity_poly.pdbx_strand_id
1 'polypeptide(L)'
;MNRSRVFYELIFAILTLIISGPATHAAEQYKKLGRDAVSDIVDGKHDAAIEHYEDYLSEHPKDLESIYGLAVAYSQKNEIDKAIKYVQQAVDEGLPFDRFLAGPRDLLKPLTSSTEFKVLAEKYAVELLHGPMLGCVTDSSAKFWIRTANEVPVKVVVKGTGTGASFQTQISGKTSGKRDFTAVLAVEELKPDTLYEYDILIDGKKAGAGRFRTFGPAGKPAKFQVGFGGGAGFTPQYERMWNTIAGHNLPAFLLLGDNVYIDNPTRQAVQQYCYYRRQSRSEFRKFVACTSIFAIWDDHDFTTNDAGGGPEIYTPVWKIPVWRTFINNWNNPYYGGGEKQPGCWFDFSIGDVDFFMLDGRYYRDKPRSENPSMLGAAQKKWLFEKLKSSTATFKILASPVPWALGAKPGSRDPWQGYRKEREQIFSFIEANRIDGVILISADRHRSDAWKIERENGYDLYEFESSKLTNIHTHKIMPGAL
;
A
#
# COMPACT_ATOMS: atom_id res chain seq x y z
N MET A 1 -77.92 -22.05 18.61
CA MET A 1 -76.91 -21.91 17.54
C MET A 1 -75.52 -21.99 18.18
N ASN A 2 -74.76 -23.05 17.84
CA ASN A 2 -73.32 -23.35 18.03
C ASN A 2 -72.57 -22.84 19.28
N ARG A 3 -72.22 -23.70 20.27
CA ARG A 3 -71.02 -24.60 20.36
C ARG A 3 -69.68 -23.82 20.37
N SER A 4 -69.09 -23.51 21.53
CA SER A 4 -68.11 -24.32 22.31
C SER A 4 -66.75 -24.58 21.64
N ARG A 5 -65.66 -23.99 22.14
CA ARG A 5 -64.45 -24.68 22.68
C ARG A 5 -63.23 -23.74 22.85
N VAL A 6 -62.60 -23.92 24.01
CA VAL A 6 -61.24 -23.56 24.44
C VAL A 6 -60.19 -23.95 23.40
N PHE A 7 -59.13 -23.15 23.21
CA PHE A 7 -57.81 -23.68 22.87
C PHE A 7 -56.68 -22.81 23.46
N TYR A 8 -55.78 -23.50 24.15
CA TYR A 8 -54.44 -23.09 24.55
C TYR A 8 -53.63 -22.73 23.29
N GLU A 9 -52.86 -21.63 23.32
CA GLU A 9 -51.72 -21.49 22.41
C GLU A 9 -50.41 -21.51 23.18
N LEU A 10 -49.62 -22.51 22.82
CA LEU A 10 -48.29 -22.87 23.27
C LEU A 10 -47.30 -21.73 23.02
N ILE A 11 -46.47 -21.47 24.02
CA ILE A 11 -45.17 -20.83 23.88
C ILE A 11 -44.30 -21.75 23.01
N PHE A 12 -44.07 -21.38 21.75
CA PHE A 12 -43.01 -21.96 20.92
C PHE A 12 -41.80 -21.03 20.97
N ALA A 13 -40.93 -21.24 21.96
CA ALA A 13 -39.58 -20.71 21.93
C ALA A 13 -38.77 -21.57 20.96
N ILE A 14 -38.61 -21.11 19.71
CA ILE A 14 -37.61 -21.66 18.80
C ILE A 14 -36.26 -21.13 19.28
N LEU A 15 -35.60 -21.90 20.15
CA LEU A 15 -34.17 -21.82 20.35
C LEU A 15 -33.50 -22.31 19.05
N THR A 16 -33.16 -21.38 18.17
CA THR A 16 -32.17 -21.66 17.14
C THR A 16 -30.82 -21.72 17.84
N LEU A 17 -30.48 -22.91 18.33
CA LEU A 17 -29.11 -23.26 18.70
C LEU A 17 -28.29 -23.16 17.42
N ILE A 18 -27.67 -22.00 17.18
CA ILE A 18 -26.57 -21.91 16.24
C ILE A 18 -25.45 -22.67 16.90
N ILE A 19 -25.31 -23.95 16.53
CA ILE A 19 -24.10 -24.72 16.75
C ILE A 19 -23.06 -24.06 15.85
N SER A 20 -22.39 -23.03 16.38
CA SER A 20 -21.18 -22.47 15.79
C SER A 20 -20.09 -23.52 15.94
N GLY A 21 -19.91 -24.34 14.90
CA GLY A 21 -18.71 -25.15 14.78
C GLY A 21 -17.48 -24.24 14.76
N PRO A 22 -16.41 -24.57 15.48
CA PRO A 22 -15.17 -23.81 15.42
C PRO A 22 -14.38 -24.31 14.21
N ALA A 23 -14.51 -23.64 13.05
CA ALA A 23 -13.57 -23.73 11.90
C ALA A 23 -14.11 -22.97 10.67
N THR A 24 -14.29 -21.64 10.75
CA THR A 24 -14.53 -20.83 9.52
C THR A 24 -14.05 -19.37 9.61
N HIS A 25 -13.92 -18.76 10.79
CA HIS A 25 -13.62 -17.32 10.87
C HIS A 25 -12.15 -16.94 10.61
N ALA A 26 -11.17 -17.80 10.88
CA ALA A 26 -9.75 -17.48 10.65
C ALA A 26 -9.40 -17.36 9.15
N ALA A 27 -10.15 -18.05 8.27
CA ALA A 27 -10.01 -17.95 6.82
C ALA A 27 -10.55 -16.63 6.23
N GLU A 28 -11.43 -15.92 6.94
CA GLU A 28 -12.15 -14.75 6.39
C GLU A 28 -11.33 -13.46 6.34
N GLN A 29 -10.20 -13.35 7.07
CA GLN A 29 -9.35 -12.14 7.08
C GLN A 29 -7.86 -12.44 7.37
N TYR A 30 -7.23 -13.34 6.60
CA TYR A 30 -5.81 -13.76 6.78
C TYR A 30 -4.85 -12.62 7.16
N LYS A 31 -4.98 -11.45 6.51
CA LYS A 31 -4.17 -10.25 6.77
C LYS A 31 -4.07 -9.83 8.24
N LYS A 32 -5.10 -10.13 9.05
CA LYS A 32 -5.21 -9.79 10.47
C LYS A 32 -4.50 -10.77 11.39
N LEU A 33 -4.38 -12.05 11.04
CA LEU A 33 -3.84 -13.12 11.91
C LEU A 33 -2.47 -12.77 12.48
N GLY A 34 -1.44 -12.75 11.63
CA GLY A 34 -0.08 -12.40 12.07
C GLY A 34 0.05 -10.94 12.53
N ARG A 35 -0.80 -10.03 12.06
CA ARG A 35 -0.77 -8.62 12.46
C ARG A 35 -1.20 -8.44 13.92
N ASP A 36 -2.30 -9.08 14.31
CA ASP A 36 -2.85 -8.98 15.65
C ASP A 36 -1.95 -9.73 16.65
N ALA A 37 -1.43 -10.91 16.28
CA ALA A 37 -0.44 -11.62 17.09
C ALA A 37 0.88 -10.85 17.25
N VAL A 38 1.37 -10.14 16.22
CA VAL A 38 2.50 -9.21 16.37
C VAL A 38 2.17 -8.06 17.32
N SER A 39 0.92 -7.57 17.34
CA SER A 39 0.49 -6.58 18.32
C SER A 39 0.56 -7.12 19.74
N ASP A 40 0.19 -8.39 19.97
CA ASP A 40 0.33 -9.02 21.29
C ASP A 40 1.79 -9.21 21.70
N ILE A 41 2.69 -9.53 20.76
CA ILE A 41 4.14 -9.57 21.01
C ILE A 41 4.64 -8.19 21.48
N VAL A 42 4.22 -7.10 20.82
CA VAL A 42 4.57 -5.73 21.21
C VAL A 42 4.09 -5.41 22.63
N ASP A 43 2.92 -5.92 23.02
CA ASP A 43 2.34 -5.74 24.35
C ASP A 43 2.96 -6.71 25.41
N GLY A 44 3.97 -7.49 25.05
CA GLY A 44 4.68 -8.44 25.93
C GLY A 44 3.92 -9.75 26.18
N LYS A 45 2.81 -9.99 25.50
CA LYS A 45 1.98 -11.19 25.63
C LYS A 45 2.49 -12.33 24.73
N HIS A 46 3.76 -12.68 24.90
CA HIS A 46 4.44 -13.63 24.02
C HIS A 46 3.78 -15.02 24.03
N ASP A 47 3.33 -15.51 25.18
CA ASP A 47 2.69 -16.82 25.29
C ASP A 47 1.34 -16.87 24.57
N ALA A 48 0.53 -15.80 24.66
CA ALA A 48 -0.72 -15.72 23.91
C ALA A 48 -0.49 -15.66 22.39
N ALA A 49 0.57 -14.97 21.95
CA ALA A 49 0.94 -14.95 20.54
C ALA A 49 1.45 -16.33 20.06
N ILE A 50 2.21 -17.06 20.89
CA ILE A 50 2.67 -18.42 20.59
C ILE A 50 1.48 -19.38 20.47
N GLU A 51 0.59 -19.38 21.46
CA GLU A 51 -0.64 -20.20 21.45
C GLU A 51 -1.46 -19.90 20.18
N HIS A 52 -1.67 -18.63 19.85
CA HIS A 52 -2.36 -18.23 18.62
C HIS A 52 -1.74 -18.83 17.35
N TYR A 53 -0.42 -18.78 17.22
CA TYR A 53 0.26 -19.33 16.04
C TYR A 53 0.26 -20.86 16.03
N GLU A 54 0.48 -21.52 17.17
CA GLU A 54 0.46 -22.98 17.29
C GLU A 54 -0.94 -23.55 16.98
N ASP A 55 -1.99 -22.90 17.50
CA ASP A 55 -3.38 -23.24 17.19
C ASP A 55 -3.67 -23.13 15.70
N TYR A 56 -3.28 -22.02 15.07
CA TYR A 56 -3.48 -21.85 13.62
C TYR A 56 -2.69 -22.88 12.80
N LEU A 57 -1.45 -23.19 13.20
CA LEU A 57 -0.61 -24.18 12.53
C LEU A 57 -1.13 -25.61 12.70
N SER A 58 -1.95 -25.90 13.71
CA SER A 58 -2.59 -27.21 13.87
C SER A 58 -3.53 -27.54 12.68
N GLU A 59 -4.17 -26.52 12.11
CA GLU A 59 -5.02 -26.64 10.92
C GLU A 59 -4.27 -26.29 9.62
N HIS A 60 -3.23 -25.47 9.71
CA HIS A 60 -2.48 -24.93 8.57
C HIS A 60 -0.96 -25.13 8.72
N PRO A 61 -0.44 -26.37 8.77
CA PRO A 61 0.92 -26.69 9.23
C PRO A 61 2.06 -26.10 8.38
N LYS A 62 1.76 -25.54 7.21
CA LYS A 62 2.71 -24.91 6.28
C LYS A 62 2.53 -23.40 6.18
N ASP A 63 1.77 -22.77 7.08
CA ASP A 63 1.61 -21.31 7.05
C ASP A 63 2.89 -20.59 7.42
N LEU A 64 3.56 -20.02 6.42
CA LEU A 64 4.88 -19.41 6.56
C LEU A 64 4.89 -18.19 7.47
N GLU A 65 3.82 -17.40 7.51
CA GLU A 65 3.79 -16.20 8.37
C GLU A 65 3.56 -16.55 9.84
N SER A 66 2.81 -17.61 10.14
CA SER A 66 2.70 -18.15 11.50
C SER A 66 4.00 -18.77 11.99
N ILE A 67 4.71 -19.54 11.14
CA ILE A 67 6.05 -20.07 11.48
C ILE A 67 7.04 -18.92 11.71
N TYR A 68 7.02 -17.88 10.87
CA TYR A 68 7.78 -16.65 11.09
C TYR A 68 7.40 -15.97 12.42
N GLY A 69 6.10 -15.89 12.72
CA GLY A 69 5.57 -15.32 13.95
C GLY A 69 6.08 -16.03 15.21
N LEU A 70 6.15 -17.36 15.19
CA LEU A 70 6.74 -18.15 16.27
C LEU A 70 8.22 -17.84 16.47
N ALA A 71 9.00 -17.72 15.39
CA ALA A 71 10.40 -17.32 15.50
C ALA A 71 10.55 -15.95 16.19
N VAL A 72 9.69 -14.98 15.86
CA VAL A 72 9.66 -13.66 16.50
C VAL A 72 9.27 -13.77 17.98
N ALA A 73 8.22 -14.50 18.31
CA ALA A 73 7.74 -14.62 19.69
C ALA A 73 8.75 -15.33 20.61
N TYR A 74 9.30 -16.47 20.17
CA TYR A 74 10.35 -17.17 20.91
C TYR A 74 11.63 -16.34 21.03
N SER A 75 11.96 -15.54 20.00
CA SER A 75 13.05 -14.57 20.09
C SER A 75 12.83 -13.54 21.20
N GLN A 76 11.63 -12.99 21.33
CA GLN A 76 11.30 -12.02 22.38
C GLN A 76 11.28 -12.64 23.79
N LYS A 77 11.08 -13.96 23.89
CA LYS A 77 11.28 -14.73 25.13
C LYS A 77 12.74 -15.09 25.42
N ASN A 78 13.67 -14.68 24.56
CA ASN A 78 15.09 -15.06 24.63
C ASN A 78 15.33 -16.58 24.53
N GLU A 79 14.39 -17.32 23.93
CA GLU A 79 14.50 -18.76 23.66
C GLU A 79 15.08 -18.97 22.26
N ILE A 80 16.33 -18.54 22.07
CA ILE A 80 16.98 -18.42 20.75
C ILE A 80 17.04 -19.75 20.00
N ASP A 81 17.32 -20.87 20.68
CA ASP A 81 17.36 -22.19 20.04
C ASP A 81 16.03 -22.58 19.39
N LYS A 82 14.91 -22.24 20.05
CA LYS A 82 13.57 -22.49 19.47
C LYS A 82 13.30 -21.53 18.32
N ALA A 83 13.64 -20.25 18.48
CA ALA A 83 13.49 -19.27 17.42
C ALA A 83 14.25 -19.69 16.14
N ILE A 84 15.50 -20.15 16.27
CA ILE A 84 16.31 -20.66 15.16
C ILE A 84 15.69 -21.88 14.48
N LYS A 85 15.07 -22.80 15.23
CA LYS A 85 14.35 -23.94 14.64
C LYS A 85 13.20 -23.47 13.74
N TYR A 86 12.42 -22.50 14.18
CA TYR A 86 11.35 -21.92 13.36
C TYR A 86 11.86 -21.11 12.18
N VAL A 87 13.01 -20.41 12.30
CA VAL A 87 13.69 -19.79 11.16
C VAL A 87 14.02 -20.84 10.10
N GLN A 88 14.68 -21.93 10.49
CA GLN A 88 15.09 -22.97 9.56
C GLN A 88 13.88 -23.66 8.93
N GLN A 89 12.85 -23.99 9.73
CA GLN A 89 11.59 -24.55 9.23
C GLN A 89 10.93 -23.64 8.19
N ALA A 90 10.82 -22.33 8.46
CA ALA A 90 10.19 -21.41 7.53
C ALA A 90 10.96 -21.32 6.21
N VAL A 91 12.30 -21.30 6.28
CA VAL A 91 13.16 -21.22 5.09
C VAL A 91 13.10 -22.51 4.27
N ASP A 92 13.11 -23.67 4.94
CA ASP A 92 12.97 -24.98 4.29
C ASP A 92 11.62 -25.13 3.58
N GLU A 93 10.55 -24.51 4.11
CA GLU A 93 9.22 -24.45 3.51
C GLU A 93 9.07 -23.31 2.47
N GLY A 94 10.13 -22.53 2.22
CA GLY A 94 10.21 -21.57 1.12
C GLY A 94 10.00 -20.09 1.49
N LEU A 95 10.01 -19.73 2.77
CA LEU A 95 10.08 -18.33 3.19
C LEU A 95 11.49 -17.77 2.90
N PRO A 96 11.61 -16.65 2.17
CA PRO A 96 12.91 -16.03 1.95
C PRO A 96 13.64 -15.67 3.25
N PHE A 97 14.92 -16.05 3.37
CA PHE A 97 15.72 -15.80 4.59
C PHE A 97 15.83 -14.30 4.94
N ASP A 98 15.83 -13.43 3.93
CA ASP A 98 15.84 -11.97 4.09
C ASP A 98 14.65 -11.44 4.89
N ARG A 99 13.54 -12.17 4.96
CA ARG A 99 12.39 -11.85 5.83
C ARG A 99 12.78 -11.71 7.30
N PHE A 100 13.73 -12.51 7.78
CA PHE A 100 14.25 -12.48 9.16
C PHE A 100 15.33 -11.43 9.38
N LEU A 101 15.89 -10.86 8.31
CA LEU A 101 16.82 -9.72 8.36
C LEU A 101 16.10 -8.37 8.21
N ALA A 102 14.94 -8.37 7.53
CA ALA A 102 14.14 -7.17 7.29
C ALA A 102 13.48 -6.62 8.55
N GLY A 103 12.77 -7.46 9.31
CA GLY A 103 12.14 -7.04 10.56
C GLY A 103 10.65 -7.42 10.70
N PRO A 104 9.93 -6.88 11.71
CA PRO A 104 10.27 -5.66 12.46
C PRO A 104 11.58 -5.78 13.22
N ARG A 105 12.49 -4.84 13.00
CA ARG A 105 13.89 -4.98 13.44
C ARG A 105 14.01 -5.04 14.95
N ASP A 106 13.19 -4.26 15.67
CA ASP A 106 13.18 -4.25 17.13
C ASP A 106 12.70 -5.60 17.70
N LEU A 107 11.67 -6.20 17.10
CA LEU A 107 11.14 -7.50 17.52
C LEU A 107 12.07 -8.67 17.15
N LEU A 108 12.89 -8.52 16.11
CA LEU A 108 13.88 -9.53 15.72
C LEU A 108 15.26 -9.27 16.32
N LYS A 109 15.44 -8.21 17.12
CA LYS A 109 16.75 -7.83 17.67
C LYS A 109 17.39 -8.93 18.53
N PRO A 110 16.68 -9.63 19.44
CA PRO A 110 17.30 -10.70 20.23
C PRO A 110 17.84 -11.83 19.35
N LEU A 111 17.07 -12.25 18.34
CA LEU A 111 17.47 -13.26 17.37
C LEU A 111 18.65 -12.79 16.52
N THR A 112 18.53 -11.63 15.86
CA THR A 112 19.56 -11.10 14.94
C THR A 112 20.87 -10.72 15.64
N SER A 113 20.83 -10.50 16.95
CA SER A 113 22.02 -10.25 17.76
C SER A 113 22.73 -11.52 18.22
N SER A 114 22.05 -12.68 18.19
CA SER A 114 22.58 -13.96 18.66
C SER A 114 23.72 -14.47 17.77
N THR A 115 24.63 -15.24 18.36
CA THR A 115 25.77 -15.83 17.64
C THR A 115 25.29 -16.86 16.63
N GLU A 116 24.32 -17.68 17.02
CA GLU A 116 23.71 -18.75 16.23
C GLU A 116 23.06 -18.19 14.97
N PHE A 117 22.30 -17.10 15.10
CA PHE A 117 21.68 -16.44 13.97
C PHE A 117 22.69 -15.79 13.04
N LYS A 118 23.75 -15.14 13.57
CA LYS A 118 24.81 -14.55 12.74
C LYS A 118 25.52 -15.60 11.90
N VAL A 119 25.87 -16.74 12.49
CA VAL A 119 26.46 -17.89 11.78
C VAL A 119 25.49 -18.43 10.73
N LEU A 120 24.18 -18.49 11.03
CA LEU A 120 23.18 -18.89 10.05
C LEU A 120 23.08 -17.88 8.89
N ALA A 121 23.07 -16.58 9.19
CA ALA A 121 22.94 -15.50 8.20
C ALA A 121 24.13 -15.41 7.24
N GLU A 122 25.34 -15.70 7.71
CA GLU A 122 26.54 -15.78 6.86
C GLU A 122 26.41 -16.79 5.72
N LYS A 123 25.63 -17.87 5.91
CA LYS A 123 25.39 -18.89 4.87
C LYS A 123 24.52 -18.38 3.73
N TYR A 124 23.63 -17.42 3.99
CA TYR A 124 22.70 -16.87 2.99
C TYR A 124 23.25 -15.62 2.31
N ALA A 125 24.18 -14.89 2.96
CA ALA A 125 24.88 -13.73 2.41
C ALA A 125 23.96 -12.69 1.74
N VAL A 126 22.78 -12.43 2.32
CA VAL A 126 21.79 -11.52 1.72
C VAL A 126 22.00 -10.08 2.18
N GLU A 127 22.31 -9.20 1.23
CA GLU A 127 22.46 -7.77 1.50
C GLU A 127 21.27 -6.93 0.99
N LEU A 128 20.67 -7.30 -0.15
CA LEU A 128 19.44 -6.69 -0.67
C LEU A 128 18.22 -7.33 -0.01
N LEU A 129 17.56 -6.59 0.88
CA LEU A 129 16.37 -7.09 1.57
C LEU A 129 15.11 -6.83 0.77
N HIS A 130 14.86 -5.56 0.40
CA HIS A 130 13.68 -5.18 -0.36
C HIS A 130 14.01 -4.27 -1.53
N GLY A 131 13.10 -4.29 -2.51
CA GLY A 131 13.29 -3.62 -3.78
C GLY A 131 14.18 -4.44 -4.73
N PRO A 132 14.75 -3.80 -5.77
CA PRO A 132 14.54 -2.39 -6.10
C PRO A 132 13.07 -2.10 -6.43
N MET A 133 12.55 -0.98 -5.95
CA MET A 133 11.25 -0.45 -6.35
C MET A 133 11.48 0.75 -7.26
N LEU A 134 11.03 0.64 -8.51
CA LEU A 134 11.00 1.74 -9.45
C LEU A 134 9.89 2.71 -9.09
N GLY A 135 10.19 3.99 -9.23
CA GLY A 135 9.24 5.08 -9.07
C GLY A 135 9.76 6.30 -9.82
N CYS A 136 8.89 7.27 -10.04
CA CYS A 136 9.27 8.53 -10.68
C CYS A 136 10.02 8.32 -12.02
N VAL A 137 9.63 7.31 -12.81
CA VAL A 137 10.10 7.25 -14.19
C VAL A 137 9.52 8.46 -14.92
N THR A 138 10.37 9.19 -15.64
CA THR A 138 9.96 10.30 -16.51
C THR A 138 10.43 10.02 -17.94
N ASP A 139 10.38 11.02 -18.80
CA ASP A 139 11.03 10.98 -20.10
C ASP A 139 12.57 11.01 -20.01
N SER A 140 13.12 11.39 -18.86
CA SER A 140 14.53 11.72 -18.69
C SER A 140 15.14 11.26 -17.37
N SER A 141 14.38 10.61 -16.51
CA SER A 141 14.86 10.17 -15.19
C SER A 141 14.13 8.93 -14.68
N ALA A 142 14.71 8.29 -13.66
CA ALA A 142 14.06 7.25 -12.87
C ALA A 142 14.64 7.22 -11.44
N LYS A 143 13.81 6.86 -10.46
CA LYS A 143 14.26 6.64 -9.07
C LYS A 143 14.21 5.15 -8.71
N PHE A 144 15.19 4.72 -7.92
CA PHE A 144 15.33 3.36 -7.42
C PHE A 144 15.33 3.39 -5.89
N TRP A 145 14.28 2.85 -5.28
CA TRP A 145 14.20 2.63 -3.84
C TRP A 145 14.73 1.24 -3.47
N ILE A 146 15.60 1.17 -2.47
CA ILE A 146 16.33 -0.04 -2.07
C ILE A 146 16.42 -0.10 -0.55
N ARG A 147 16.23 -1.28 0.06
CA ARG A 147 16.48 -1.53 1.49
C ARG A 147 17.54 -2.60 1.70
N THR A 148 18.45 -2.37 2.64
CA THR A 148 19.53 -3.31 3.00
C THR A 148 19.51 -3.69 4.48
N ALA A 149 20.24 -4.74 4.85
CA ALA A 149 20.35 -5.19 6.24
C ALA A 149 21.07 -4.16 7.13
N ASN A 150 22.12 -3.54 6.60
CA ASN A 150 22.98 -2.58 7.29
C ASN A 150 23.10 -1.28 6.50
N GLU A 151 23.64 -0.23 7.12
CA GLU A 151 24.04 0.98 6.40
C GLU A 151 25.24 0.68 5.49
N VAL A 152 25.01 0.66 4.18
CA VAL A 152 26.00 0.17 3.20
C VAL A 152 25.94 0.99 1.91
N PRO A 153 27.06 1.15 1.18
CA PRO A 153 27.05 1.78 -0.13
C PRO A 153 26.17 1.01 -1.11
N VAL A 154 25.38 1.74 -1.88
CA VAL A 154 24.53 1.20 -2.94
C VAL A 154 24.79 1.96 -4.22
N LYS A 155 24.83 1.26 -5.34
CA LYS A 155 25.02 1.83 -6.68
C LYS A 155 23.97 1.26 -7.63
N VAL A 156 23.41 2.11 -8.47
CA VAL A 156 22.61 1.70 -9.62
C VAL A 156 23.39 2.03 -10.88
N VAL A 157 23.55 1.06 -11.78
CA VAL A 157 24.12 1.24 -13.11
C VAL A 157 23.01 1.04 -14.12
N VAL A 158 22.79 2.02 -15.00
CA VAL A 158 21.73 2.01 -16.02
C VAL A 158 22.36 2.01 -17.40
N LYS A 159 21.92 1.11 -18.27
CA LYS A 159 22.46 0.89 -19.63
C LYS A 159 21.32 0.94 -20.64
N GLY A 160 21.47 1.75 -21.69
CA GLY A 160 20.49 1.83 -22.77
C GLY A 160 20.57 0.59 -23.67
N THR A 161 19.43 0.03 -24.03
CA THR A 161 19.33 -1.11 -24.96
C THR A 161 18.88 -0.61 -26.34
N GLY A 162 19.80 -0.55 -27.31
CA GLY A 162 19.51 -0.06 -28.66
C GLY A 162 20.75 0.01 -29.57
N THR A 163 20.53 0.22 -30.87
CA THR A 163 21.57 0.18 -31.94
C THR A 163 22.45 1.43 -32.04
N GLY A 164 22.44 2.30 -31.02
CA GLY A 164 23.27 3.51 -30.94
C GLY A 164 24.51 3.32 -30.06
N ALA A 165 25.30 4.39 -29.89
CA ALA A 165 26.41 4.43 -28.94
C ALA A 165 25.95 3.92 -27.55
N SER A 166 26.80 3.13 -26.89
CA SER A 166 26.52 2.55 -25.57
C SER A 166 26.25 3.65 -24.55
N PHE A 167 24.98 3.96 -24.30
CA PHE A 167 24.61 4.85 -23.20
C PHE A 167 24.71 4.07 -21.90
N GLN A 168 25.52 4.58 -20.97
CA GLN A 168 25.57 4.07 -19.61
C GLN A 168 25.71 5.24 -18.66
N THR A 169 24.95 5.20 -17.58
CA THR A 169 25.07 6.13 -16.45
C THR A 169 25.01 5.34 -15.15
N GLN A 170 25.45 5.95 -14.06
CA GLN A 170 25.43 5.34 -12.74
C GLN A 170 25.22 6.38 -11.66
N ILE A 171 24.60 5.98 -10.57
CA ILE A 171 24.44 6.78 -9.37
C ILE A 171 24.82 5.94 -8.16
N SER A 172 25.44 6.57 -7.17
CA SER A 172 25.81 5.92 -5.90
C SER A 172 25.23 6.70 -4.73
N GLY A 173 24.94 5.98 -3.66
CA GLY A 173 24.54 6.55 -2.38
C GLY A 173 24.76 5.53 -1.27
N LYS A 174 24.09 5.73 -0.15
CA LYS A 174 24.21 4.86 1.03
C LYS A 174 22.84 4.70 1.67
N THR A 175 22.51 3.48 2.09
CA THR A 175 21.35 3.28 2.96
C THR A 175 21.61 3.86 4.34
N SER A 176 20.55 4.36 4.98
CA SER A 176 20.68 4.97 6.31
C SER A 176 19.69 4.39 7.32
N GLY A 177 20.18 4.05 8.51
CA GLY A 177 19.36 3.61 9.64
C GLY A 177 18.34 4.66 10.07
N LYS A 178 18.59 5.96 9.81
CA LYS A 178 17.63 7.05 10.04
C LYS A 178 16.38 6.97 9.15
N ARG A 179 16.46 6.21 8.05
CA ARG A 179 15.36 5.97 7.09
C ARG A 179 15.11 4.48 6.91
N ASP A 180 15.20 3.72 8.01
CA ASP A 180 14.96 2.28 7.99
C ASP A 180 15.82 1.51 6.97
N PHE A 181 17.10 1.91 6.91
CA PHE A 181 18.12 1.34 6.02
C PHE A 181 17.70 1.37 4.55
N THR A 182 16.97 2.41 4.16
CA THR A 182 16.60 2.64 2.76
C THR A 182 17.49 3.68 2.10
N ALA A 183 17.58 3.60 0.78
CA ALA A 183 18.12 4.63 -0.10
C ALA A 183 17.18 4.82 -1.29
N VAL A 184 17.07 6.06 -1.78
CA VAL A 184 16.43 6.40 -3.05
C VAL A 184 17.48 7.03 -3.93
N LEU A 185 17.81 6.37 -5.03
CA LEU A 185 18.83 6.82 -5.98
C LEU A 185 18.13 7.29 -7.27
N ALA A 186 18.38 8.54 -7.67
CA ALA A 186 17.83 9.12 -8.89
C ALA A 186 18.89 9.07 -10.00
N VAL A 187 18.48 8.60 -11.17
CA VAL A 187 19.26 8.68 -12.40
C VAL A 187 18.57 9.69 -13.30
N GLU A 188 19.35 10.59 -13.88
CA GLU A 188 18.89 11.68 -14.75
C GLU A 188 19.54 11.55 -16.14
N GLU A 189 19.23 12.48 -17.04
CA GLU A 189 19.76 12.54 -18.42
C GLU A 189 19.47 11.28 -19.25
N LEU A 190 18.40 10.57 -18.92
CA LEU A 190 17.89 9.47 -19.74
C LEU A 190 17.24 10.04 -21.01
N LYS A 191 17.16 9.20 -22.03
CA LYS A 191 16.50 9.52 -23.29
C LYS A 191 15.01 9.15 -23.20
N PRO A 192 14.09 9.95 -23.76
CA PRO A 192 12.68 9.58 -23.86
C PRO A 192 12.47 8.29 -24.65
N ASP A 193 11.38 7.59 -24.36
CA ASP A 193 10.93 6.35 -25.02
C ASP A 193 12.06 5.32 -25.25
N THR A 194 12.92 5.15 -24.25
CA THR A 194 14.10 4.30 -24.36
C THR A 194 14.02 3.16 -23.35
N LEU A 195 14.28 1.94 -23.82
CA LEU A 195 14.39 0.77 -22.95
C LEU A 195 15.78 0.73 -22.31
N TYR A 196 15.78 0.63 -20.98
CA TYR A 196 16.96 0.54 -20.16
C TYR A 196 17.01 -0.78 -19.39
N GLU A 197 18.21 -1.32 -19.26
CA GLU A 197 18.54 -2.33 -18.26
C GLU A 197 19.28 -1.66 -17.10
N TYR A 198 19.15 -2.23 -15.90
CA TYR A 198 19.89 -1.75 -14.75
C TYR A 198 20.42 -2.88 -13.89
N ASP A 199 21.55 -2.61 -13.24
CA ASP A 199 22.17 -3.43 -12.22
C ASP A 199 22.16 -2.67 -10.88
N ILE A 200 21.82 -3.36 -9.79
CA ILE A 200 21.97 -2.88 -8.42
C ILE A 200 23.20 -3.54 -7.82
N LEU A 201 24.12 -2.73 -7.30
CA LEU A 201 25.27 -3.18 -6.56
C LEU A 201 25.15 -2.73 -5.11
N ILE A 202 25.39 -3.65 -4.17
CA ILE A 202 25.51 -3.38 -2.74
C ILE A 202 26.93 -3.74 -2.34
N ASP A 203 27.63 -2.80 -1.71
CA ASP A 203 29.05 -2.94 -1.37
C ASP A 203 29.93 -3.43 -2.54
N GLY A 204 29.62 -2.94 -3.75
CA GLY A 204 30.33 -3.32 -4.98
C GLY A 204 29.96 -4.69 -5.57
N LYS A 205 29.11 -5.48 -4.91
CA LYS A 205 28.62 -6.78 -5.42
C LYS A 205 27.25 -6.63 -6.07
N LYS A 206 27.04 -7.27 -7.22
CA LYS A 206 25.73 -7.28 -7.89
C LYS A 206 24.70 -8.00 -7.02
N ALA A 207 23.62 -7.33 -6.67
CA ALA A 207 22.58 -7.80 -5.76
C ALA A 207 21.17 -7.82 -6.39
N GLY A 208 20.97 -7.10 -7.49
CA GLY A 208 19.70 -7.07 -8.21
C GLY A 208 19.87 -6.55 -9.64
N ALA A 209 18.86 -6.76 -10.48
CA ALA A 209 18.82 -6.23 -11.83
C ALA A 209 17.37 -6.16 -12.33
N GLY A 210 17.14 -5.37 -13.37
CA GLY A 210 15.84 -5.27 -14.02
C GLY A 210 15.88 -4.46 -15.30
N ARG A 211 14.70 -4.16 -15.82
CA ARG A 211 14.52 -3.32 -17.02
C ARG A 211 13.35 -2.37 -16.81
N PHE A 212 13.41 -1.21 -17.46
CA PHE A 212 12.33 -0.24 -17.50
C PHE A 212 12.41 0.59 -18.77
N ARG A 213 11.30 1.23 -19.14
CA ARG A 213 11.23 2.13 -20.28
C ARG A 213 10.87 3.53 -19.78
N THR A 214 11.65 4.54 -20.17
CA THR A 214 11.32 5.95 -19.94
C THR A 214 10.08 6.34 -20.74
N PHE A 215 9.33 7.33 -20.25
CA PHE A 215 8.17 7.83 -20.97
C PHE A 215 8.57 8.59 -22.25
N GLY A 216 7.60 8.80 -23.15
CA GLY A 216 7.76 9.76 -24.24
C GLY A 216 7.94 11.19 -23.70
N PRO A 217 8.37 12.15 -24.54
CA PRO A 217 8.66 13.52 -24.11
C PRO A 217 7.53 14.15 -23.29
N ALA A 218 7.88 14.76 -22.16
CA ALA A 218 6.91 15.39 -21.28
C ALA A 218 6.12 16.52 -21.99
N GLY A 219 4.83 16.66 -21.65
CA GLY A 219 3.94 17.67 -22.21
C GLY A 219 3.57 17.46 -23.68
N LYS A 220 3.86 16.29 -24.26
CA LYS A 220 3.48 15.92 -25.63
C LYS A 220 2.42 14.82 -25.63
N PRO A 221 1.49 14.84 -26.60
CA PRO A 221 0.57 13.73 -26.82
C PRO A 221 1.30 12.40 -26.92
N ALA A 222 0.87 11.43 -26.11
CA ALA A 222 1.50 10.11 -26.05
C ALA A 222 0.46 9.00 -25.92
N LYS A 223 0.83 7.80 -26.40
CA LYS A 223 0.06 6.57 -26.16
C LYS A 223 0.73 5.78 -25.06
N PHE A 224 0.03 5.56 -23.96
CA PHE A 224 0.52 4.77 -22.85
C PHE A 224 -0.64 4.09 -22.12
N GLN A 225 -0.31 3.13 -21.25
CA GLN A 225 -1.26 2.48 -20.36
C GLN A 225 -0.77 2.67 -18.92
N VAL A 226 -1.69 2.91 -17.99
CA VAL A 226 -1.40 2.92 -16.55
C VAL A 226 -2.37 1.97 -15.86
N GLY A 227 -1.89 1.24 -14.86
CA GLY A 227 -2.76 0.49 -13.96
C GLY A 227 -3.05 1.28 -12.70
N PHE A 228 -4.17 1.01 -12.05
CA PHE A 228 -4.44 1.52 -10.71
C PHE A 228 -5.21 0.50 -9.88
N GLY A 229 -5.08 0.58 -8.57
CA GLY A 229 -5.82 -0.30 -7.67
C GLY A 229 -5.59 -0.02 -6.19
N GLY A 230 -6.49 -0.53 -5.36
CA GLY A 230 -6.36 -0.56 -3.89
C GLY A 230 -6.91 -1.86 -3.30
N GLY A 231 -7.04 -1.94 -1.98
CA GLY A 231 -7.55 -3.15 -1.34
C GLY A 231 -6.58 -4.33 -1.49
N ALA A 232 -5.30 -4.11 -1.27
CA ALA A 232 -4.24 -5.11 -1.29
C ALA A 232 -4.04 -5.73 0.10
N GLY A 233 -5.08 -6.35 0.66
CA GLY A 233 -4.98 -7.13 1.89
C GLY A 233 -4.02 -8.29 1.70
N PHE A 234 -3.01 -8.44 2.56
CA PHE A 234 -2.07 -9.54 2.42
C PHE A 234 -2.79 -10.88 2.57
N THR A 235 -2.78 -11.68 1.51
CA THR A 235 -3.39 -13.01 1.52
C THR A 235 -2.58 -13.89 0.56
N PRO A 236 -1.69 -14.76 1.07
CA PRO A 236 -0.69 -15.48 0.28
C PRO A 236 -1.27 -16.15 -0.97
N GLN A 237 -2.45 -16.75 -0.84
CA GLN A 237 -3.21 -17.42 -1.91
C GLN A 237 -3.46 -16.52 -3.15
N TYR A 238 -3.56 -15.19 -2.94
CA TYR A 238 -3.92 -14.20 -3.95
C TYR A 238 -2.76 -13.29 -4.37
N GLU A 239 -1.56 -13.47 -3.81
CA GLU A 239 -0.35 -12.72 -4.17
C GLU A 239 0.06 -12.92 -5.65
N ARG A 240 -0.43 -13.99 -6.30
CA ARG A 240 -0.30 -14.18 -7.75
C ARG A 240 -0.83 -12.98 -8.57
N MET A 241 -1.71 -12.16 -8.00
CA MET A 241 -2.22 -10.93 -8.61
C MET A 241 -1.10 -10.00 -9.09
N TRP A 242 0.01 -9.89 -8.34
CA TRP A 242 1.12 -9.04 -8.75
C TRP A 242 1.81 -9.55 -10.02
N ASN A 243 1.89 -10.88 -10.21
CA ASN A 243 2.38 -11.46 -11.45
C ASN A 243 1.42 -11.17 -12.62
N THR A 244 0.11 -11.24 -12.38
CA THR A 244 -0.90 -10.88 -13.39
C THR A 244 -0.72 -9.43 -13.83
N ILE A 245 -0.61 -8.49 -12.88
CA ILE A 245 -0.40 -7.07 -13.16
C ILE A 245 0.92 -6.86 -13.92
N ALA A 246 2.01 -7.49 -13.47
CA ALA A 246 3.30 -7.41 -14.15
C ALA A 246 3.24 -7.93 -15.59
N GLY A 247 2.40 -8.93 -15.87
CA GLY A 247 2.20 -9.48 -17.22
C GLY A 247 1.60 -8.47 -18.22
N HIS A 248 0.95 -7.40 -17.74
CA HIS A 248 0.47 -6.31 -18.60
C HIS A 248 1.58 -5.36 -19.06
N ASN A 249 2.82 -5.48 -18.53
CA ASN A 249 3.97 -4.64 -18.89
C ASN A 249 3.67 -3.13 -18.80
N LEU A 250 2.96 -2.73 -17.76
CA LEU A 250 2.55 -1.34 -17.56
C LEU A 250 3.78 -0.49 -17.20
N PRO A 251 3.98 0.69 -17.81
CA PRO A 251 5.07 1.58 -17.44
C PRO A 251 4.85 2.25 -16.07
N ALA A 252 3.60 2.37 -15.62
CA ALA A 252 3.27 2.86 -14.28
C ALA A 252 2.05 2.16 -13.67
N PHE A 253 2.04 2.11 -12.34
CA PHE A 253 0.92 1.62 -11.54
C PHE A 253 0.65 2.51 -10.33
N LEU A 254 -0.61 2.87 -10.13
CA LEU A 254 -1.08 3.75 -9.07
C LEU A 254 -1.73 2.94 -7.95
N LEU A 255 -1.09 2.89 -6.80
CA LEU A 255 -1.62 2.27 -5.59
C LEU A 255 -2.43 3.33 -4.83
N LEU A 256 -3.75 3.12 -4.78
CA LEU A 256 -4.71 4.11 -4.27
C LEU A 256 -5.04 3.91 -2.78
N GLY A 257 -4.29 3.07 -2.07
CA GLY A 257 -4.49 2.84 -0.64
C GLY A 257 -4.98 1.43 -0.31
N ASP A 258 -5.11 1.16 0.98
CA ASP A 258 -5.30 -0.19 1.51
C ASP A 258 -4.20 -1.14 1.04
N ASN A 259 -2.96 -0.67 1.05
CA ASN A 259 -1.83 -1.35 0.43
C ASN A 259 -1.31 -2.53 1.28
N VAL A 260 -1.43 -2.44 2.61
CA VAL A 260 -0.83 -3.43 3.54
C VAL A 260 -1.69 -3.82 4.75
N TYR A 261 -2.77 -3.11 5.06
CA TYR A 261 -3.72 -3.39 6.14
C TYR A 261 -3.12 -3.51 7.55
N ILE A 262 -2.73 -2.36 8.10
CA ILE A 262 -2.09 -2.19 9.40
C ILE A 262 -3.11 -2.03 10.54
N ASP A 263 -4.14 -1.19 10.40
CA ASP A 263 -5.14 -0.90 11.45
C ASP A 263 -4.57 -0.57 12.86
N ASN A 264 -3.32 -0.14 12.95
CA ASN A 264 -2.60 0.00 14.21
C ASN A 264 -1.66 1.21 14.16
N PRO A 265 -2.22 2.44 14.15
CA PRO A 265 -1.42 3.65 13.95
C PRO A 265 -0.45 3.92 15.10
N THR A 266 -0.70 3.36 16.29
CA THR A 266 0.11 3.60 17.49
C THR A 266 1.29 2.64 17.65
N ARG A 267 1.35 1.53 16.91
CA ARG A 267 2.40 0.52 17.04
C ARG A 267 3.26 0.43 15.78
N GLN A 268 4.43 1.06 15.83
CA GLN A 268 5.34 1.12 14.67
C GLN A 268 5.82 -0.27 14.22
N ALA A 269 6.06 -1.20 15.14
CA ALA A 269 6.47 -2.56 14.79
C ALA A 269 5.38 -3.32 13.99
N VAL A 270 4.09 -3.09 14.27
CA VAL A 270 2.98 -3.67 13.49
C VAL A 270 2.95 -3.07 12.08
N GLN A 271 3.16 -1.75 11.95
CA GLN A 271 3.27 -1.08 10.65
C GLN A 271 4.42 -1.67 9.82
N GLN A 272 5.61 -1.77 10.41
CA GLN A 272 6.78 -2.37 9.78
C GLN A 272 6.52 -3.82 9.37
N TYR A 273 5.89 -4.62 10.22
CA TYR A 273 5.55 -6.01 9.93
C TYR A 273 4.72 -6.12 8.64
N CYS A 274 3.64 -5.34 8.54
CA CYS A 274 2.76 -5.36 7.38
C CYS A 274 3.48 -4.94 6.09
N TYR A 275 4.29 -3.87 6.14
CA TYR A 275 5.10 -3.44 4.99
C TYR A 275 6.14 -4.47 4.59
N TYR A 276 6.87 -5.04 5.55
CA TYR A 276 7.98 -5.93 5.26
C TYR A 276 7.46 -7.26 4.73
N ARG A 277 6.36 -7.77 5.29
CA ARG A 277 5.65 -8.94 4.77
C ARG A 277 5.29 -8.78 3.29
N ARG A 278 4.73 -7.62 2.89
CA ARG A 278 4.44 -7.29 1.49
C ARG A 278 5.71 -7.22 0.64
N GLN A 279 6.72 -6.49 1.10
CA GLN A 279 7.96 -6.24 0.35
C GLN A 279 8.87 -7.47 0.24
N SER A 280 8.70 -8.46 1.11
CA SER A 280 9.40 -9.76 1.04
C SER A 280 8.75 -10.71 0.02
N ARG A 281 7.55 -10.42 -0.52
CA ARG A 281 6.91 -11.28 -1.52
C ARG A 281 7.60 -11.20 -2.87
N SER A 282 7.96 -12.36 -3.40
CA SER A 282 8.64 -12.47 -4.69
C SER A 282 7.83 -11.86 -5.85
N GLU A 283 6.51 -12.04 -5.81
CA GLU A 283 5.56 -11.57 -6.81
C GLU A 283 5.50 -10.05 -6.82
N PHE A 284 5.40 -9.44 -5.62
CA PHE A 284 5.41 -7.99 -5.45
C PHE A 284 6.77 -7.40 -5.84
N ARG A 285 7.88 -8.01 -5.40
CA ARG A 285 9.26 -7.57 -5.75
C ARG A 285 9.49 -7.54 -7.25
N LYS A 286 9.09 -8.59 -7.97
CA LYS A 286 9.22 -8.66 -9.44
C LYS A 286 8.41 -7.56 -10.13
N PHE A 287 7.18 -7.35 -9.68
CA PHE A 287 6.28 -6.32 -10.20
C PHE A 287 6.88 -4.90 -10.03
N VAL A 288 7.27 -4.54 -8.80
CA VAL A 288 7.77 -3.19 -8.51
C VAL A 288 9.19 -2.91 -9.05
N ALA A 289 9.93 -3.96 -9.43
CA ALA A 289 11.26 -3.82 -10.05
C ALA A 289 11.21 -3.45 -11.53
N CYS A 290 10.07 -3.56 -12.21
CA CYS A 290 9.93 -3.22 -13.63
C CYS A 290 8.83 -2.19 -13.94
N THR A 291 8.00 -1.83 -12.96
CA THR A 291 6.89 -0.88 -13.10
C THR A 291 7.11 0.33 -12.21
N SER A 292 6.94 1.56 -12.74
CA SER A 292 7.00 2.77 -11.91
C SER A 292 5.82 2.84 -10.95
N ILE A 293 6.07 2.73 -9.65
CA ILE A 293 5.03 2.74 -8.61
C ILE A 293 4.79 4.15 -8.09
N PHE A 294 3.52 4.53 -7.98
CA PHE A 294 3.06 5.75 -7.31
C PHE A 294 2.00 5.38 -6.28
N ALA A 295 2.20 5.74 -5.02
CA ALA A 295 1.35 5.24 -3.93
C ALA A 295 0.82 6.35 -3.02
N ILE A 296 -0.48 6.30 -2.73
CA ILE A 296 -1.12 6.97 -1.59
C ILE A 296 -1.62 5.92 -0.60
N TRP A 297 -1.95 6.34 0.61
CA TRP A 297 -2.61 5.47 1.59
C TRP A 297 -4.13 5.57 1.53
N ASP A 298 -4.79 4.60 2.17
CA ASP A 298 -6.13 4.79 2.73
C ASP A 298 -6.15 4.52 4.25
N ASP A 299 -7.33 4.35 4.86
CA ASP A 299 -7.49 4.14 6.31
C ASP A 299 -6.69 2.95 6.80
N HIS A 300 -6.73 1.81 6.12
CA HIS A 300 -6.06 0.63 6.65
C HIS A 300 -4.52 0.74 6.60
N ASP A 301 -3.94 1.72 5.90
CA ASP A 301 -2.50 2.02 5.99
C ASP A 301 -2.19 3.14 7.00
N PHE A 302 -3.08 4.12 7.13
CA PHE A 302 -2.83 5.34 7.93
C PHE A 302 -3.38 5.26 9.36
N THR A 303 -4.54 4.64 9.54
CA THR A 303 -5.31 4.63 10.79
C THR A 303 -6.10 3.31 10.91
N THR A 304 -7.33 3.35 11.43
CA THR A 304 -8.27 2.22 11.50
C THR A 304 -9.45 2.44 10.56
N ASN A 305 -10.20 1.37 10.28
CA ASN A 305 -11.39 1.37 9.44
C ASN A 305 -12.26 2.65 9.52
N ASP A 306 -12.50 3.27 8.36
CA ASP A 306 -13.29 4.48 8.11
C ASP A 306 -12.88 5.73 8.93
N ALA A 307 -11.65 5.79 9.44
CA ALA A 307 -11.16 6.90 10.27
C ALA A 307 -10.26 7.89 9.51
N GLY A 308 -10.03 9.05 10.13
CA GLY A 308 -9.14 10.10 9.63
C GLY A 308 -8.26 10.69 10.74
N GLY A 309 -7.22 11.41 10.36
CA GLY A 309 -6.23 11.98 11.27
C GLY A 309 -6.66 13.29 11.94
N GLY A 310 -7.74 13.92 11.49
CA GLY A 310 -8.14 15.25 11.97
C GLY A 310 -7.27 16.38 11.40
N PRO A 311 -7.72 17.64 11.58
CA PRO A 311 -7.15 18.80 10.88
C PRO A 311 -5.78 19.22 11.42
N GLU A 312 -5.46 18.88 12.67
CA GLU A 312 -4.22 19.29 13.32
C GLU A 312 -3.01 18.49 12.81
N ILE A 313 -1.90 19.16 12.50
CA ILE A 313 -0.73 18.49 11.89
C ILE A 313 -0.17 17.40 12.81
N TYR A 314 0.05 17.71 14.09
CA TYR A 314 0.76 16.84 15.03
C TYR A 314 -0.15 16.06 15.98
N THR A 315 -1.47 16.21 15.83
CA THR A 315 -2.46 15.56 16.69
C THR A 315 -3.39 14.69 15.85
N PRO A 316 -3.57 13.41 16.21
CA PRO A 316 -2.87 12.67 17.26
C PRO A 316 -1.38 12.45 16.98
N VAL A 317 -0.59 12.26 18.04
CA VAL A 317 0.89 12.18 17.99
C VAL A 317 1.44 11.08 17.09
N TRP A 318 0.63 10.05 16.81
CA TRP A 318 1.01 8.93 15.94
C TRP A 318 1.07 9.30 14.45
N LYS A 319 0.50 10.44 14.02
CA LYS A 319 0.46 10.85 12.60
C LYS A 319 1.85 10.95 11.97
N ILE A 320 2.81 11.53 12.69
CA ILE A 320 4.19 11.70 12.20
C ILE A 320 4.93 10.36 12.10
N PRO A 321 4.93 9.49 13.13
CA PRO A 321 5.46 8.13 12.99
C PRO A 321 4.87 7.34 11.82
N VAL A 322 3.54 7.36 11.63
CA VAL A 322 2.88 6.69 10.50
C VAL A 322 3.36 7.25 9.16
N TRP A 323 3.40 8.58 9.02
CA TRP A 323 3.91 9.22 7.81
C TRP A 323 5.37 8.85 7.52
N ARG A 324 6.23 8.84 8.55
CA ARG A 324 7.63 8.41 8.40
C ARG A 324 7.75 6.93 7.99
N THR A 325 6.90 6.06 8.52
CA THR A 325 6.86 4.66 8.08
C THR A 325 6.42 4.58 6.61
N PHE A 326 5.42 5.34 6.18
CA PHE A 326 4.97 5.37 4.79
C PHE A 326 6.08 5.82 3.82
N ILE A 327 6.75 6.96 4.09
CA ILE A 327 7.79 7.49 3.19
C ILE A 327 9.03 6.57 3.12
N ASN A 328 9.26 5.74 4.13
CA ASN A 328 10.32 4.73 4.12
C ASN A 328 9.96 3.49 3.29
N ASN A 329 8.75 3.38 2.76
CA ASN A 329 8.27 2.18 2.05
C ASN A 329 7.78 2.43 0.62
N TRP A 330 7.79 3.69 0.17
CA TRP A 330 7.34 4.09 -1.17
C TRP A 330 8.36 5.02 -1.85
N ASN A 331 8.26 5.12 -3.19
CA ASN A 331 9.20 5.87 -4.04
C ASN A 331 8.50 6.99 -4.83
N ASN A 332 7.73 7.82 -4.13
CA ASN A 332 6.95 8.89 -4.74
C ASN A 332 7.80 10.11 -5.16
N PRO A 333 7.30 10.97 -6.07
CA PRO A 333 7.98 12.20 -6.50
C PRO A 333 8.36 13.10 -5.31
N TYR A 334 7.40 13.31 -4.42
CA TYR A 334 7.52 14.00 -3.15
C TYR A 334 6.38 13.53 -2.22
N TYR A 335 6.40 13.99 -0.98
CA TYR A 335 5.34 13.74 0.01
C TYR A 335 4.83 15.09 0.48
N GLY A 336 3.53 15.32 0.35
CA GLY A 336 2.86 16.61 0.48
C GLY A 336 3.48 17.51 1.55
N GLY A 337 3.85 18.73 1.18
CA GLY A 337 4.35 19.81 2.05
C GLY A 337 5.66 19.56 2.83
N GLY A 338 6.22 18.35 2.78
CA GLY A 338 7.37 17.92 3.57
C GLY A 338 7.09 17.89 5.07
N GLU A 339 8.14 17.84 5.89
CA GLU A 339 8.02 17.74 7.36
C GLU A 339 7.18 18.88 7.99
N LYS A 340 7.05 20.04 7.32
CA LYS A 340 6.26 21.18 7.81
C LYS A 340 4.76 21.04 7.56
N GLN A 341 4.37 20.26 6.56
CA GLN A 341 2.97 20.09 6.17
C GLN A 341 2.78 18.67 5.62
N PRO A 342 3.02 17.64 6.45
CA PRO A 342 3.11 16.23 6.03
C PRO A 342 1.83 15.66 5.44
N GLY A 343 2.01 14.71 4.53
CA GLY A 343 0.99 13.80 4.01
C GLY A 343 1.53 13.04 2.79
N CYS A 344 0.68 12.25 2.15
CA CYS A 344 1.08 11.41 1.01
C CYS A 344 0.66 11.97 -0.35
N TRP A 345 0.06 13.16 -0.44
CA TRP A 345 -0.37 13.71 -1.73
C TRP A 345 0.80 14.20 -2.57
N PHE A 346 0.69 14.05 -3.89
CA PHE A 346 1.64 14.57 -4.88
C PHE A 346 1.02 14.64 -6.28
N ASP A 347 1.75 15.27 -7.21
CA ASP A 347 1.44 15.22 -8.64
C ASP A 347 2.63 14.73 -9.48
N PHE A 348 2.31 14.23 -10.67
CA PHE A 348 3.27 13.89 -11.73
C PHE A 348 2.56 13.89 -13.09
N SER A 349 3.34 13.78 -14.17
CA SER A 349 2.80 13.77 -15.53
C SER A 349 3.37 12.63 -16.36
N ILE A 350 2.58 12.09 -17.29
CA ILE A 350 3.02 11.17 -18.34
C ILE A 350 2.49 11.70 -19.67
N GLY A 351 3.40 12.03 -20.59
CA GLY A 351 3.02 12.72 -21.82
C GLY A 351 2.33 14.05 -21.50
N ASP A 352 1.15 14.26 -22.06
CA ASP A 352 0.27 15.42 -21.84
C ASP A 352 -0.89 15.11 -20.86
N VAL A 353 -0.66 14.23 -19.89
CA VAL A 353 -1.63 13.88 -18.83
C VAL A 353 -1.02 14.16 -17.45
N ASP A 354 -1.73 14.93 -16.65
CA ASP A 354 -1.38 15.19 -15.25
C ASP A 354 -2.16 14.26 -14.32
N PHE A 355 -1.47 13.73 -13.30
CA PHE A 355 -2.05 12.88 -12.26
C PHE A 355 -1.93 13.58 -10.91
N PHE A 356 -3.05 13.73 -10.22
CA PHE A 356 -3.14 14.34 -8.89
C PHE A 356 -3.51 13.26 -7.88
N MET A 357 -2.52 12.78 -7.13
CA MET A 357 -2.66 11.73 -6.13
C MET A 357 -3.04 12.34 -4.79
N LEU A 358 -4.25 12.09 -4.32
CA LEU A 358 -4.82 12.75 -3.15
C LEU A 358 -4.62 11.93 -1.87
N ASP A 359 -4.12 12.57 -0.83
CA ASP A 359 -4.22 12.07 0.53
C ASP A 359 -5.65 12.28 1.04
N GLY A 360 -6.36 11.19 1.30
CA GLY A 360 -7.71 11.25 1.83
C GLY A 360 -7.78 11.21 3.35
N ARG A 361 -6.70 10.95 4.09
CA ARG A 361 -6.79 10.56 5.52
C ARG A 361 -6.08 11.50 6.48
N TYR A 362 -4.98 12.17 6.10
CA TYR A 362 -4.13 12.90 7.06
C TYR A 362 -4.86 14.04 7.75
N TYR A 363 -5.50 14.92 6.97
CA TYR A 363 -6.19 16.13 7.42
C TYR A 363 -7.70 15.99 7.51
N ARG A 364 -8.21 14.76 7.32
CA ARG A 364 -9.64 14.47 7.25
C ARG A 364 -10.34 14.75 8.57
N ASP A 365 -11.38 15.58 8.53
CA ASP A 365 -12.31 15.79 9.64
C ASP A 365 -13.21 14.57 9.86
N LYS A 366 -13.80 14.45 11.05
CA LYS A 366 -14.85 13.44 11.28
C LYS A 366 -16.03 13.72 10.35
N PRO A 367 -16.59 12.72 9.64
CA PRO A 367 -17.70 12.93 8.69
C PRO A 367 -19.00 13.51 9.29
N ARG A 368 -19.11 13.59 10.62
CA ARG A 368 -20.26 14.14 11.35
C ARG A 368 -20.02 15.57 11.86
N SER A 369 -18.82 16.12 11.69
CA SER A 369 -18.54 17.52 12.01
C SER A 369 -19.37 18.46 11.14
N GLU A 370 -19.53 19.70 11.58
CA GLU A 370 -20.13 20.74 10.76
C GLU A 370 -19.19 21.09 9.60
N ASN A 371 -19.67 20.96 8.35
CA ASN A 371 -18.88 21.22 7.12
C ASN A 371 -17.51 20.48 7.08
N PRO A 372 -17.48 19.14 7.17
CA PRO A 372 -16.23 18.41 7.30
C PRO A 372 -15.39 18.50 6.03
N SER A 373 -14.06 18.59 6.18
CA SER A 373 -13.08 18.54 5.10
C SER A 373 -12.46 17.15 4.96
N MET A 374 -12.30 16.71 3.71
CA MET A 374 -11.62 15.48 3.31
C MET A 374 -10.11 15.71 3.20
N LEU A 375 -9.71 16.79 2.52
CA LEU A 375 -8.31 17.08 2.17
C LEU A 375 -7.63 18.02 3.16
N GLY A 376 -8.40 18.75 3.95
CA GLY A 376 -7.91 19.90 4.72
C GLY A 376 -7.52 21.08 3.83
N ALA A 377 -7.24 22.22 4.46
CA ALA A 377 -7.03 23.48 3.76
C ALA A 377 -5.78 23.49 2.86
N ALA A 378 -4.66 22.94 3.32
CA ALA A 378 -3.38 23.00 2.61
C ALA A 378 -3.41 22.21 1.30
N GLN A 379 -3.87 20.97 1.34
CA GLN A 379 -3.95 20.11 0.15
C GLN A 379 -5.03 20.59 -0.81
N LYS A 380 -6.19 21.05 -0.33
CA LYS A 380 -7.22 21.61 -1.20
C LYS A 380 -6.74 22.85 -1.96
N LYS A 381 -6.02 23.75 -1.28
CA LYS A 381 -5.38 24.90 -1.93
C LYS A 381 -4.38 24.44 -2.99
N TRP A 382 -3.50 23.50 -2.65
CA TRP A 382 -2.57 22.89 -3.59
C TRP A 382 -3.27 22.32 -4.82
N LEU A 383 -4.38 21.58 -4.63
CA LEU A 383 -5.14 20.98 -5.72
C LEU A 383 -5.72 22.04 -6.66
N PHE A 384 -6.31 23.11 -6.11
CA PHE A 384 -6.87 24.20 -6.91
C PHE A 384 -5.80 24.95 -7.70
N GLU A 385 -4.66 25.24 -7.08
CA GLU A 385 -3.52 25.88 -7.76
C GLU A 385 -3.00 25.00 -8.89
N LYS A 386 -2.84 23.70 -8.63
CA LYS A 386 -2.35 22.73 -9.61
C LYS A 386 -3.30 22.56 -10.79
N LEU A 387 -4.58 22.31 -10.53
CA LEU A 387 -5.61 22.21 -11.57
C LEU A 387 -5.68 23.47 -12.43
N LYS A 388 -5.65 24.66 -11.83
CA LYS A 388 -5.70 25.93 -12.56
C LYS A 388 -4.46 26.20 -13.42
N SER A 389 -3.30 25.74 -12.97
CA SER A 389 -2.03 25.88 -13.71
C SER A 389 -1.82 24.84 -14.81
N SER A 390 -2.55 23.71 -14.75
CA SER A 390 -2.32 22.56 -15.62
C SER A 390 -2.75 22.83 -17.07
N THR A 391 -1.81 22.70 -17.99
CA THR A 391 -2.04 22.78 -19.45
C THR A 391 -2.15 21.41 -20.13
N ALA A 392 -2.09 20.31 -19.36
CA ALA A 392 -2.24 18.95 -19.84
C ALA A 392 -3.60 18.72 -20.55
N THR A 393 -3.66 17.81 -21.51
CA THR A 393 -4.91 17.44 -22.19
C THR A 393 -5.87 16.74 -21.24
N PHE A 394 -5.37 15.89 -20.34
CA PHE A 394 -6.16 15.21 -19.32
C PHE A 394 -5.60 15.46 -17.91
N LYS A 395 -6.51 15.48 -16.94
CA LYS A 395 -6.21 15.62 -15.50
C LYS A 395 -6.87 14.48 -14.74
N ILE A 396 -6.08 13.57 -14.19
CA ILE A 396 -6.57 12.41 -13.45
C ILE A 396 -6.58 12.76 -11.96
N LEU A 397 -7.75 12.81 -11.34
CA LEU A 397 -7.89 12.97 -9.89
C LEU A 397 -7.99 11.59 -9.23
N ALA A 398 -6.93 11.18 -8.55
CA ALA A 398 -6.84 9.90 -7.88
C ALA A 398 -7.15 10.05 -6.38
N SER A 399 -8.27 9.48 -5.97
CA SER A 399 -8.75 9.49 -4.58
C SER A 399 -8.63 8.09 -3.98
N PRO A 400 -8.33 7.93 -2.68
CA PRO A 400 -8.33 6.61 -2.09
C PRO A 400 -9.75 6.04 -1.91
N VAL A 401 -10.76 6.92 -1.87
CA VAL A 401 -12.19 6.58 -1.73
C VAL A 401 -13.08 7.09 -2.86
N PRO A 402 -14.24 6.47 -3.10
CA PRO A 402 -15.18 6.85 -4.17
C PRO A 402 -15.66 8.30 -4.14
N TRP A 403 -15.70 8.94 -5.32
CA TRP A 403 -16.28 10.26 -5.56
C TRP A 403 -17.80 10.20 -5.73
N ALA A 404 -18.31 9.15 -6.36
CA ALA A 404 -19.71 8.96 -6.69
C ALA A 404 -20.57 8.86 -5.43
N LEU A 405 -21.65 9.63 -5.40
CA LEU A 405 -22.63 9.53 -4.33
C LEU A 405 -23.43 8.23 -4.52
N GLY A 406 -23.50 7.40 -3.48
CA GLY A 406 -24.18 6.10 -3.56
C GLY A 406 -23.26 4.92 -3.85
N ALA A 407 -21.97 5.13 -4.16
CA ALA A 407 -21.01 4.02 -4.34
C ALA A 407 -20.89 3.13 -3.08
N LYS A 408 -21.03 3.72 -1.89
CA LYS A 408 -21.04 3.03 -0.58
C LYS A 408 -22.30 3.45 0.21
N PRO A 409 -23.49 2.89 -0.08
CA PRO A 409 -24.74 3.31 0.57
C PRO A 409 -24.66 3.21 2.08
N GLY A 410 -25.19 4.23 2.78
CA GLY A 410 -25.15 4.31 4.24
C GLY A 410 -23.81 4.69 4.84
N SER A 411 -22.71 4.62 4.07
CA SER A 411 -21.40 5.09 4.54
C SER A 411 -21.25 6.60 4.35
N ARG A 412 -20.49 7.20 5.28
CA ARG A 412 -20.01 8.58 5.19
C ARG A 412 -18.47 8.64 5.08
N ASP A 413 -17.81 7.50 4.93
CA ASP A 413 -16.35 7.46 4.75
C ASP A 413 -15.90 8.02 3.39
N PRO A 414 -16.56 7.69 2.25
CA PRO A 414 -16.20 8.27 0.97
C PRO A 414 -16.63 9.74 0.86
N TRP A 415 -16.42 10.33 -0.32
CA TRP A 415 -16.81 11.72 -0.60
C TRP A 415 -18.32 12.01 -0.37
N GLN A 416 -19.14 10.97 -0.26
CA GLN A 416 -20.53 11.06 0.23
C GLN A 416 -20.68 11.71 1.62
N GLY A 417 -19.70 11.56 2.51
CA GLY A 417 -19.67 12.26 3.81
C GLY A 417 -19.18 13.70 3.73
N TYR A 418 -18.52 14.07 2.63
CA TYR A 418 -17.80 15.33 2.43
C TYR A 418 -18.36 16.11 1.23
N ARG A 419 -19.69 16.04 1.03
CA ARG A 419 -20.38 16.54 -0.17
C ARG A 419 -20.07 17.99 -0.49
N LYS A 420 -19.97 18.85 0.53
CA LYS A 420 -19.70 20.28 0.34
C LYS A 420 -18.30 20.52 -0.22
N GLU A 421 -17.28 19.82 0.29
CA GLU A 421 -15.92 19.96 -0.23
C GLU A 421 -15.78 19.32 -1.62
N ARG A 422 -16.39 18.16 -1.85
CA ARG A 422 -16.52 17.56 -3.19
C ARG A 422 -17.10 18.54 -4.19
N GLU A 423 -18.21 19.19 -3.83
CA GLU A 423 -18.89 20.15 -4.69
C GLU A 423 -18.03 21.40 -4.93
N GLN A 424 -17.28 21.87 -3.93
CA GLN A 424 -16.32 22.95 -4.14
C GLN A 424 -15.23 22.59 -5.16
N ILE A 425 -14.77 21.34 -5.21
CA ILE A 425 -13.81 20.87 -6.22
C ILE A 425 -14.45 20.85 -7.61
N PHE A 426 -15.66 20.32 -7.73
CA PHE A 426 -16.33 20.20 -9.03
C PHE A 426 -16.77 21.56 -9.57
N SER A 427 -17.35 22.41 -8.73
CA SER A 427 -17.66 23.80 -9.07
C SER A 427 -16.39 24.60 -9.45
N PHE A 428 -15.23 24.31 -8.84
CA PHE A 428 -13.97 24.95 -9.22
C PHE A 428 -13.53 24.53 -10.64
N ILE A 429 -13.67 23.26 -10.99
CA ILE A 429 -13.41 22.73 -12.34
C ILE A 429 -14.31 23.43 -13.36
N GLU A 430 -15.61 23.51 -13.09
CA GLU A 430 -16.59 24.19 -13.97
C GLU A 430 -16.28 25.68 -14.14
N ALA A 431 -16.11 26.40 -13.03
CA ALA A 431 -15.91 27.85 -13.04
C ALA A 431 -14.61 28.28 -13.74
N ASN A 432 -13.58 27.44 -13.70
CA ASN A 432 -12.31 27.69 -14.39
C ASN A 432 -12.21 27.00 -15.76
N ARG A 433 -13.28 26.33 -16.22
CA ARG A 433 -13.34 25.61 -17.51
C ARG A 433 -12.15 24.64 -17.68
N ILE A 434 -11.93 23.82 -16.65
CA ILE A 434 -10.83 22.84 -16.65
C ILE A 434 -11.33 21.58 -17.38
N ASP A 435 -10.91 21.42 -18.62
CA ASP A 435 -11.29 20.31 -19.47
C ASP A 435 -10.47 19.04 -19.19
N GLY A 436 -10.99 17.88 -19.61
CA GLY A 436 -10.28 16.61 -19.59
C GLY A 436 -10.09 15.97 -18.21
N VAL A 437 -10.94 16.29 -17.22
CA VAL A 437 -10.86 15.69 -15.89
C VAL A 437 -11.50 14.30 -15.87
N ILE A 438 -10.74 13.32 -15.36
CA ILE A 438 -11.20 11.95 -15.11
C ILE A 438 -10.94 11.62 -13.65
N LEU A 439 -11.86 10.92 -13.01
CA LEU A 439 -11.76 10.52 -11.62
C LEU A 439 -11.39 9.03 -11.53
N ILE A 440 -10.50 8.68 -10.60
CA ILE A 440 -10.24 7.27 -10.25
C ILE A 440 -10.25 7.09 -8.73
N SER A 441 -10.67 5.91 -8.28
CA SER A 441 -10.73 5.59 -6.85
C SER A 441 -10.63 4.09 -6.52
N ALA A 442 -10.56 3.76 -5.22
CA ALA A 442 -10.53 2.40 -4.68
C ALA A 442 -11.48 2.24 -3.46
N ASP A 443 -11.04 1.60 -2.35
CA ASP A 443 -11.81 1.22 -1.12
C ASP A 443 -12.92 0.18 -1.34
N ARG A 444 -13.73 0.30 -2.40
CA ARG A 444 -15.01 -0.41 -2.51
C ARG A 444 -14.92 -1.91 -2.85
N HIS A 445 -13.71 -2.45 -3.02
CA HIS A 445 -13.48 -3.87 -3.32
C HIS A 445 -14.30 -4.44 -4.49
N ARG A 446 -14.59 -3.59 -5.49
CA ARG A 446 -15.27 -3.96 -6.73
C ARG A 446 -14.93 -2.96 -7.83
N SER A 447 -15.04 -3.39 -9.09
CA SER A 447 -14.91 -2.49 -10.23
C SER A 447 -16.24 -1.80 -10.52
N ASP A 448 -16.21 -0.48 -10.64
CA ASP A 448 -17.34 0.36 -11.02
C ASP A 448 -16.93 1.43 -12.02
N ALA A 449 -17.88 1.83 -12.84
CA ALA A 449 -17.81 3.09 -13.57
C ALA A 449 -19.04 3.94 -13.22
N TRP A 450 -18.83 5.23 -12.97
CA TRP A 450 -19.90 6.15 -12.63
C TRP A 450 -19.87 7.35 -13.55
N LYS A 451 -21.07 7.80 -13.93
CA LYS A 451 -21.29 9.10 -14.55
C LYS A 451 -21.79 10.06 -13.47
N ILE A 452 -21.09 11.17 -13.28
CA ILE A 452 -21.47 12.22 -12.34
C ILE A 452 -21.88 13.43 -13.15
N GLU A 453 -23.18 13.67 -13.21
CA GLU A 453 -23.75 14.76 -14.01
C GLU A 453 -23.45 16.13 -13.40
N ARG A 454 -23.14 17.08 -14.27
CA ARG A 454 -22.71 18.44 -13.93
C ARG A 454 -23.61 19.46 -14.63
N GLU A 455 -24.26 20.32 -13.86
CA GLU A 455 -25.22 21.30 -14.41
C GLU A 455 -24.56 22.35 -15.30
N ASN A 456 -23.34 22.78 -14.94
CA ASN A 456 -22.65 23.92 -15.57
C ASN A 456 -21.33 23.51 -16.25
N GLY A 457 -21.15 22.23 -16.56
CA GLY A 457 -19.94 21.67 -17.15
C GLY A 457 -20.20 20.38 -17.91
N TYR A 458 -19.14 19.63 -18.20
CA TYR A 458 -19.27 18.27 -18.74
C TYR A 458 -19.37 17.26 -17.61
N ASP A 459 -20.01 16.12 -17.91
CA ASP A 459 -20.14 15.02 -16.97
C ASP A 459 -18.77 14.47 -16.59
N LEU A 460 -18.55 14.30 -15.28
CA LEU A 460 -17.32 13.68 -14.77
C LEU A 460 -17.51 12.18 -14.72
N TYR A 461 -16.54 11.44 -15.24
CA TYR A 461 -16.53 9.97 -15.19
C TYR A 461 -15.55 9.49 -14.12
N GLU A 462 -16.01 8.57 -13.29
CA GLU A 462 -15.21 7.90 -12.28
C GLU A 462 -15.04 6.42 -12.63
N PHE A 463 -13.81 5.93 -12.48
CA PHE A 463 -13.48 4.51 -12.55
C PHE A 463 -12.95 4.02 -11.20
N GLU A 464 -13.69 3.11 -10.56
CA GLU A 464 -13.31 2.52 -9.29
C GLU A 464 -12.62 1.17 -9.52
N SER A 465 -11.50 0.95 -8.84
CA SER A 465 -10.79 -0.32 -8.91
C SER A 465 -11.42 -1.36 -7.98
N SER A 466 -11.45 -2.61 -8.44
CA SER A 466 -11.69 -3.75 -7.55
C SER A 466 -10.55 -3.94 -6.54
N LYS A 467 -10.78 -4.85 -5.58
CA LYS A 467 -9.74 -5.30 -4.68
C LYS A 467 -8.59 -5.96 -5.46
N LEU A 468 -7.36 -5.68 -5.03
CA LEU A 468 -6.18 -6.37 -5.55
C LEU A 468 -6.07 -7.77 -4.93
N THR A 469 -5.46 -7.89 -3.74
CA THR A 469 -5.22 -9.19 -3.09
C THR A 469 -6.20 -9.49 -1.95
N ASN A 470 -7.07 -8.54 -1.58
CA ASN A 470 -8.06 -8.75 -0.51
C ASN A 470 -9.15 -9.77 -0.95
N ILE A 471 -9.80 -10.39 0.02
CA ILE A 471 -10.80 -11.45 -0.18
C ILE A 471 -12.24 -10.98 -0.04
N HIS A 472 -12.47 -9.84 0.60
CA HIS A 472 -13.81 -9.27 0.73
C HIS A 472 -14.30 -8.68 -0.61
N THR A 473 -15.53 -8.97 -1.07
CA THR A 473 -16.15 -8.33 -2.25
C THR A 473 -17.51 -7.76 -1.89
N HIS A 474 -17.83 -6.57 -2.38
CA HIS A 474 -19.17 -6.00 -2.26
C HIS A 474 -20.07 -6.36 -3.46
N LYS A 475 -21.40 -6.31 -3.25
CA LYS A 475 -22.40 -6.55 -4.30
C LYS A 475 -22.40 -5.43 -5.34
N ILE A 476 -22.95 -5.73 -6.52
CA ILE A 476 -23.18 -4.74 -7.57
C ILE A 476 -24.12 -3.64 -7.07
N MET A 477 -23.74 -2.38 -7.33
CA MET A 477 -24.49 -1.20 -6.95
C MET A 477 -25.45 -0.76 -8.06
N PRO A 478 -26.74 -0.55 -7.77
CA PRO A 478 -27.63 0.16 -8.69
C PRO A 478 -27.08 1.56 -9.01
N GLY A 479 -26.99 1.90 -10.29
CA GLY A 479 -26.51 3.20 -10.77
C GLY A 479 -25.06 3.24 -11.24
N ALA A 480 -24.27 2.19 -11.00
CA ALA A 480 -23.02 1.98 -11.73
C ALA A 480 -23.33 1.63 -13.20
N LEU A 481 -22.49 2.09 -14.12
CA LEU A 481 -22.64 1.94 -15.57
C LEU A 481 -22.45 0.49 -16.06
#